data_AF-A0A7R9HHU6-F1
#
_entry.id   AF-A0A7R9HHU6-F1
#
_cell.length_a   1.000
_cell.length_b   1.000
_cell.length_c   1.000
_cell.angle_alpha   90.00
_cell.angle_beta   90.00
_cell.angle_gamma   90.00
#
_symmetry.space_group_name_H-M   'P 1'
#
loop_
_entity.id
_entity.type
_entity.pdbx_description
1 polymer ?
#
loop_
_entity_poly.entity_id
_entity_poly.type
_entity_poly.pdbx_seq_one_letter_code
_entity_poly.pdbx_strand_id
1 'polypeptide(L)'
;DRFSVEGLEEDVRVLVKEIRQLNEKLKVDQHGIRPHFQEFLEGALREVDDLEKLAAKVRESWTRLALHFCEDPLKFQPEECFKLFSDFFTKIKQTIKSPYTSKDVHVKSDLAGYQLVHCPRDNEQRHKQEERMAKREAEKSVSTLRRGSRLSAPVRRTPPRTDEPCLVDQLMQEIRSGTFNLRRSDG
;
A
#
# COMPACT_ATOMS: atom_id res chain seq x y z
N ASP A 1 -0.02 -22.79 5.27
CA ASP A 1 1.09 -23.10 6.18
C ASP A 1 1.95 -21.88 6.44
N ARG A 2 2.22 -21.58 7.72
CA ARG A 2 3.24 -20.61 8.09
C ARG A 2 4.58 -21.34 8.03
N PHE A 3 5.34 -21.06 6.99
CA PHE A 3 6.74 -21.47 6.88
C PHE A 3 7.55 -20.66 7.89
N SER A 4 8.35 -21.31 8.74
CA SER A 4 9.31 -20.65 9.63
C SER A 4 10.72 -21.06 9.22
N VAL A 5 11.62 -20.08 9.14
CA VAL A 5 13.03 -20.28 8.83
C VAL A 5 13.70 -21.17 9.87
N GLU A 6 13.37 -21.01 11.15
CA GLU A 6 13.88 -21.87 12.22
C GLU A 6 13.46 -23.33 12.02
N GLY A 7 12.20 -23.55 11.62
CA GLY A 7 11.67 -24.87 11.29
C GLY A 7 12.39 -25.50 10.11
N LEU A 8 12.59 -24.73 9.03
CA LEU A 8 13.36 -25.18 7.86
C LEU A 8 14.80 -25.56 8.25
N GLU A 9 15.46 -24.73 9.04
CA GLU A 9 16.85 -25.00 9.47
C GLU A 9 16.95 -26.26 10.32
N GLU A 10 15.94 -26.54 11.18
CA GLU A 10 15.88 -27.79 11.93
C GLU A 10 15.64 -28.99 11.02
N ASP A 11 14.70 -28.90 10.08
CA ASP A 11 14.41 -29.98 9.14
C ASP A 11 15.65 -30.36 8.31
N VAL A 12 16.39 -29.35 7.81
CA VAL A 12 17.67 -29.56 7.12
C VAL A 12 18.68 -30.26 8.03
N ARG A 13 18.84 -29.78 9.26
CA ARG A 13 19.78 -30.34 10.24
C ARG A 13 19.46 -31.80 10.57
N VAL A 14 18.18 -32.12 10.76
CA VAL A 14 17.72 -33.50 11.02
C VAL A 14 18.00 -34.40 9.82
N LEU A 15 17.62 -33.97 8.61
CA LEU A 15 17.82 -34.75 7.39
C LEU A 15 19.31 -35.06 7.14
N VAL A 16 20.17 -34.05 7.26
CA VAL A 16 21.63 -34.22 7.12
C VAL A 16 22.14 -35.25 8.12
N LYS A 17 21.73 -35.13 9.39
CA LYS A 17 22.14 -36.03 10.46
C LYS A 17 21.72 -37.46 10.14
N GLU A 18 20.50 -37.68 9.69
CA GLU A 18 19.97 -39.01 9.36
C GLU A 18 20.73 -39.66 8.19
N ILE A 19 20.99 -38.93 7.11
CA ILE A 19 21.75 -39.43 5.95
C ILE A 19 23.19 -39.77 6.35
N ARG A 20 23.85 -38.91 7.13
CA ARG A 20 25.21 -39.18 7.62
C ARG A 20 25.23 -40.40 8.55
N GLN A 21 24.25 -40.55 9.44
CA GLN A 21 24.13 -41.72 10.31
C GLN A 21 23.87 -43.01 9.53
N LEU A 22 23.03 -42.96 8.49
CA LEU A 22 22.78 -44.11 7.61
C LEU A 22 24.08 -44.56 6.92
N ASN A 23 24.87 -43.62 6.41
CA ASN A 23 26.16 -43.90 5.81
C ASN A 23 27.13 -44.58 6.79
N GLU A 24 27.22 -44.09 8.04
CA GLU A 24 28.07 -44.73 9.06
C GLU A 24 27.61 -46.14 9.42
N LYS A 25 26.29 -46.36 9.58
CA LYS A 25 25.74 -47.69 9.86
C LYS A 25 26.07 -48.70 8.75
N LEU A 26 26.03 -48.26 7.49
CA LEU A 26 26.34 -49.10 6.34
C LEU A 26 27.85 -49.36 6.15
N LYS A 27 28.74 -48.55 6.74
CA LYS A 27 30.18 -48.85 6.76
C LYS A 27 30.55 -50.02 7.67
N VAL A 28 29.80 -50.21 8.76
CA VAL A 28 30.03 -51.26 9.77
C VAL A 28 29.14 -52.49 9.51
N ASP A 29 28.44 -52.49 8.38
CA ASP A 29 27.50 -53.53 8.01
C ASP A 29 28.18 -54.90 7.85
N GLN A 30 27.64 -55.90 8.57
CA GLN A 30 28.10 -57.29 8.53
C GLN A 30 27.42 -58.10 7.41
N HIS A 31 26.32 -57.61 6.85
CA HIS A 31 25.50 -58.31 5.85
C HIS A 31 25.88 -57.98 4.41
N GLY A 32 26.82 -57.06 4.18
CA GLY A 32 27.35 -56.73 2.86
C GLY A 32 26.34 -56.02 1.94
N ILE A 33 25.34 -55.33 2.49
CA ILE A 33 24.31 -54.61 1.74
C ILE A 33 24.74 -53.24 1.23
N ARG A 34 25.84 -52.68 1.77
CA ARG A 34 26.38 -51.37 1.37
C ARG A 34 26.49 -51.15 -0.15
N PRO A 35 26.98 -52.09 -0.98
CA PRO A 35 27.09 -51.89 -2.42
C PRO A 35 25.75 -51.59 -3.11
N HIS A 36 24.64 -52.11 -2.59
CA HIS A 36 23.30 -51.85 -3.15
C HIS A 36 22.81 -50.42 -2.91
N PHE A 37 23.36 -49.74 -1.91
CA PHE A 37 22.99 -48.37 -1.54
C PHE A 37 24.09 -47.35 -1.88
N GLN A 38 25.21 -47.78 -2.46
CA GLN A 38 26.38 -46.93 -2.63
C GLN A 38 26.08 -45.70 -3.51
N GLU A 39 25.51 -45.90 -4.68
CA GLU A 39 25.17 -44.80 -5.60
C GLU A 39 24.16 -43.83 -4.96
N PHE A 40 23.14 -44.37 -4.29
CA PHE A 40 22.17 -43.56 -3.55
C PHE A 40 22.84 -42.72 -2.46
N LEU A 41 23.70 -43.33 -1.64
CA LEU A 41 24.37 -42.62 -0.55
C LEU A 41 25.33 -41.54 -1.05
N GLU A 42 26.08 -41.82 -2.13
CA GLU A 42 26.97 -40.83 -2.74
C GLU A 42 26.18 -39.62 -3.27
N GLY A 43 25.01 -39.85 -3.88
CA GLY A 43 24.09 -38.80 -4.30
C GLY A 43 23.50 -38.04 -3.11
N ALA A 44 22.90 -38.76 -2.16
CA ALA A 44 22.24 -38.17 -0.99
C ALA A 44 23.21 -37.36 -0.13
N LEU A 45 24.45 -37.84 0.09
CA LEU A 45 25.48 -37.10 0.83
C LEU A 45 25.84 -35.79 0.14
N ARG A 46 25.91 -35.78 -1.20
CA ARG A 46 26.18 -34.57 -1.97
C ARG A 46 25.01 -33.59 -1.87
N GLU A 47 23.78 -34.08 -1.99
CA GLU A 47 22.57 -33.25 -1.89
C GLU A 47 22.41 -32.62 -0.51
N VAL A 48 22.64 -33.37 0.57
CA VAL A 48 22.54 -32.80 1.93
C VAL A 48 23.68 -31.83 2.24
N ASP A 49 24.90 -32.05 1.72
CA ASP A 49 25.99 -31.07 1.82
C ASP A 49 25.64 -29.76 1.10
N ASP A 50 25.01 -29.84 -0.07
CA ASP A 50 24.57 -28.64 -0.81
C ASP A 50 23.39 -27.95 -0.11
N LEU A 51 22.48 -28.71 0.50
CA LEU A 51 21.37 -28.20 1.29
C LEU A 51 21.87 -27.45 2.54
N GLU A 52 22.89 -27.96 3.25
CA GLU A 52 23.53 -27.26 4.37
C GLU A 52 24.13 -25.92 3.94
N LYS A 53 24.81 -25.89 2.78
CA LYS A 53 25.37 -24.64 2.23
C LYS A 53 24.27 -23.63 1.89
N LEU A 54 23.14 -24.08 1.32
CA LEU A 54 22.02 -23.21 1.02
C LEU A 54 21.35 -22.67 2.30
N ALA A 55 21.15 -23.50 3.31
CA ALA A 55 20.63 -23.08 4.62
C ALA A 55 21.55 -22.03 5.27
N ALA A 56 22.87 -22.21 5.20
CA ALA A 56 23.84 -21.22 5.69
C ALA A 56 23.73 -19.87 4.95
N LYS A 57 23.56 -19.88 3.62
CA LYS A 57 23.35 -18.66 2.82
C LYS A 57 22.05 -17.94 3.16
N VAL A 58 21.00 -18.70 3.45
CA VAL A 58 19.71 -18.16 3.92
C VAL A 58 19.93 -17.40 5.24
N ARG A 59 20.61 -18.02 6.21
CA ARG A 59 20.95 -17.40 7.49
C ARG A 59 21.83 -16.14 7.35
N GLU A 60 22.82 -16.19 6.47
CA GLU A 60 23.67 -15.02 6.16
C GLU A 60 22.83 -13.87 5.60
N SER A 61 21.91 -14.16 4.69
CA SER A 61 21.02 -13.16 4.09
C SER A 61 20.10 -12.52 5.14
N TRP A 62 19.59 -13.30 6.09
CA TRP A 62 18.80 -12.78 7.20
C TRP A 62 19.61 -11.93 8.16
N THR A 63 20.83 -12.34 8.48
CA THR A 63 21.74 -11.55 9.30
C THR A 63 22.02 -10.20 8.64
N ARG A 64 22.28 -10.18 7.33
CA ARG A 64 22.47 -8.95 6.57
C ARG A 64 21.22 -8.07 6.55
N LEU A 65 20.04 -8.67 6.45
CA LEU A 65 18.77 -7.93 6.45
C LEU A 65 18.50 -7.29 7.82
N ALA A 66 18.71 -8.03 8.91
CA ALA A 66 18.58 -7.54 10.28
C ALA A 66 19.51 -6.34 10.52
N LEU A 67 20.79 -6.49 10.17
CA LEU A 67 21.78 -5.42 10.30
C LEU A 67 21.42 -4.19 9.44
N HIS A 68 20.90 -4.39 8.24
CA HIS A 68 20.47 -3.29 7.37
C HIS A 68 19.37 -2.43 8.01
N PHE A 69 18.44 -3.07 8.72
CA PHE A 69 17.37 -2.37 9.46
C PHE A 69 17.74 -2.02 10.90
N CYS A 70 19.02 -2.17 11.28
CA CYS A 70 19.53 -1.91 12.64
C CYS A 70 18.82 -2.76 13.71
N GLU A 71 18.36 -3.96 13.36
CA GLU A 71 17.78 -4.94 14.28
C GLU A 71 18.84 -5.93 14.80
N ASP A 72 18.53 -6.60 15.91
CA ASP A 72 19.37 -7.65 16.50
C ASP A 72 19.22 -8.96 15.68
N PRO A 73 20.30 -9.46 15.02
CA PRO A 73 20.21 -10.67 14.20
C PRO A 73 19.74 -11.92 14.95
N LEU A 74 19.92 -11.98 16.28
CA LEU A 74 19.48 -13.12 17.10
C LEU A 74 17.99 -13.07 17.45
N LYS A 75 17.35 -11.91 17.30
CA LYS A 75 15.93 -11.71 17.58
C LYS A 75 15.12 -11.40 16.33
N PHE A 76 15.79 -11.19 15.21
CA PHE A 76 15.18 -10.83 13.94
C PHE A 76 14.35 -11.99 13.39
N GLN A 77 13.05 -11.75 13.20
CA GLN A 77 12.13 -12.74 12.63
C GLN A 77 11.76 -12.35 11.18
N PRO A 78 12.33 -13.02 10.17
CA PRO A 78 12.12 -12.66 8.76
C PRO A 78 10.65 -12.77 8.32
N GLU A 79 9.87 -13.66 8.94
CA GLU A 79 8.44 -13.82 8.69
C GLU A 79 7.66 -12.58 9.13
N GLU A 80 8.03 -12.00 10.28
CA GLU A 80 7.43 -10.75 10.77
C GLU A 80 7.85 -9.57 9.89
N CYS A 81 9.12 -9.52 9.50
CA CYS A 81 9.64 -8.52 8.58
C CYS A 81 8.90 -8.55 7.22
N PHE A 82 8.76 -9.72 6.59
CA PHE A 82 8.03 -9.86 5.34
C PHE A 82 6.53 -9.60 5.50
N LYS A 83 5.94 -9.96 6.64
CA LYS A 83 4.55 -9.63 6.95
C LYS A 83 4.36 -8.12 7.04
N LEU A 84 5.27 -7.39 7.70
CA LEU A 84 5.23 -5.94 7.78
C LEU A 84 5.25 -5.30 6.38
N PHE A 85 6.16 -5.75 5.50
CA PHE A 85 6.21 -5.29 4.12
C PHE A 85 4.95 -5.63 3.32
N SER A 86 4.42 -6.86 3.47
CA SER A 86 3.18 -7.28 2.82
C SER A 86 1.99 -6.40 3.23
N ASP A 87 1.85 -6.14 4.53
CA ASP A 87 0.80 -5.28 5.09
C ASP A 87 0.97 -3.83 4.60
N PHE A 88 2.21 -3.33 4.54
CA PHE A 88 2.54 -2.02 3.98
C PHE A 88 2.16 -1.88 2.50
N PHE A 89 2.57 -2.83 1.66
CA PHE A 89 2.21 -2.82 0.23
C PHE A 89 0.71 -2.97 0.01
N THR A 90 0.03 -3.72 0.88
CA THR A 90 -1.44 -3.85 0.84
C THR A 90 -2.11 -2.50 1.12
N LYS A 91 -1.66 -1.77 2.14
CA LYS A 91 -2.16 -0.41 2.44
C LYS A 91 -1.90 0.56 1.29
N ILE A 92 -0.71 0.57 0.70
CA ILE A 92 -0.41 1.40 -0.48
C ILE A 92 -1.40 1.11 -1.62
N LYS A 93 -1.62 -0.17 -1.94
CA LYS A 93 -2.55 -0.57 -3.00
C LYS A 93 -3.99 -0.15 -2.69
N GLN A 94 -4.41 -0.19 -1.43
CA GLN A 94 -5.75 0.28 -1.01
C GLN A 94 -5.89 1.79 -1.16
N THR A 95 -4.89 2.56 -0.74
CA THR A 95 -4.87 4.02 -0.90
C THR A 95 -4.90 4.44 -2.37
N ILE A 96 -4.19 3.72 -3.25
CA ILE A 96 -4.20 3.99 -4.70
C ILE A 96 -5.56 3.65 -5.34
N LYS A 97 -6.23 2.58 -4.88
CA LYS A 97 -7.51 2.11 -5.46
C LYS A 97 -8.76 2.82 -4.92
N SER A 98 -8.69 3.44 -3.75
CA SER A 98 -9.84 4.14 -3.15
C SER A 98 -10.09 5.48 -3.85
N PRO A 99 -11.30 5.76 -4.39
CA PRO A 99 -11.64 7.07 -4.94
C PRO A 99 -12.07 8.13 -3.90
N TYR A 100 -11.71 7.99 -2.61
CA TYR A 100 -12.05 8.97 -1.55
C TYR A 100 -10.80 9.66 -0.99
N THR A 101 -10.59 10.94 -1.32
CA THR A 101 -11.06 12.18 -0.65
C THR A 101 -10.21 12.61 0.55
N SER A 102 -9.40 13.64 0.34
CA SER A 102 -9.25 14.72 1.32
C SER A 102 -9.45 16.03 0.55
N LYS A 103 -10.64 16.63 0.69
CA LYS A 103 -10.70 18.08 0.72
C LYS A 103 -9.93 18.43 2.00
N ASP A 104 -8.86 19.20 1.89
CA ASP A 104 -7.86 19.48 2.93
C ASP A 104 -6.79 18.39 3.06
N VAL A 105 -5.68 18.54 2.34
CA VAL A 105 -4.37 18.95 2.86
C VAL A 105 -3.48 19.27 1.65
N HIS A 106 -2.87 20.46 1.66
CA HIS A 106 -1.71 20.78 0.83
C HIS A 106 -0.58 19.78 1.15
N VAL A 107 -0.47 18.68 0.39
CA VAL A 107 0.77 17.89 0.31
C VAL A 107 1.22 17.91 -1.14
N LYS A 108 1.79 19.05 -1.53
CA LYS A 108 2.71 19.11 -2.67
C LYS A 108 4.12 19.02 -2.12
N SER A 109 4.61 17.80 -1.89
CA SER A 109 6.05 17.58 -1.79
C SER A 109 6.37 16.08 -1.97
N ASP A 110 7.11 15.83 -3.04
CA ASP A 110 8.17 14.81 -3.15
C ASP A 110 7.83 13.33 -3.34
N LEU A 111 6.80 13.01 -4.14
CA LEU A 111 6.66 11.66 -4.75
C LEU A 111 6.60 11.68 -6.29
N ALA A 112 7.31 12.60 -6.93
CA ALA A 112 7.45 12.65 -8.39
C ALA A 112 8.47 11.65 -8.97
N GLY A 113 8.76 10.53 -8.27
CA GLY A 113 9.82 9.58 -8.65
C GLY A 113 9.35 8.15 -8.98
N TYR A 114 8.14 7.74 -8.57
CA TYR A 114 7.64 6.39 -8.84
C TYR A 114 6.41 6.44 -9.73
N GLN A 115 6.65 6.31 -11.03
CA GLN A 115 5.64 6.19 -12.09
C GLN A 115 4.84 4.87 -11.91
N LEU A 116 3.82 4.86 -11.06
CA LEU A 116 2.83 3.80 -11.01
C LEU A 116 1.67 4.13 -11.96
N VAL A 117 1.79 3.58 -13.18
CA VAL A 117 0.78 3.36 -14.23
C VAL A 117 -0.59 4.01 -13.97
N HIS A 118 -0.78 5.18 -14.57
CA HIS A 118 -2.05 5.89 -14.66
C HIS A 118 -3.07 5.02 -15.43
N CYS A 119 -4.22 4.73 -14.82
CA CYS A 119 -5.32 4.04 -15.48
C CYS A 119 -5.97 4.98 -16.52
N PRO A 120 -6.01 4.67 -17.83
CA PRO A 120 -6.49 5.60 -18.87
C PRO A 120 -8.00 5.85 -18.85
N ARG A 121 -8.78 5.24 -17.94
CA ARG A 121 -10.25 5.19 -18.04
C ARG A 121 -11.00 6.43 -17.53
N ASP A 122 -10.37 7.29 -16.72
CA ASP A 122 -11.09 8.40 -16.08
C ASP A 122 -11.05 9.72 -16.87
N ASN A 123 -10.28 9.78 -17.97
CA ASN A 123 -10.23 11.00 -18.80
C ASN A 123 -11.47 11.16 -19.69
N GLU A 124 -12.05 10.06 -20.15
CA GLU A 124 -13.21 10.09 -21.03
C GLU A 124 -14.50 10.50 -20.28
N GLN A 125 -14.60 10.13 -19.00
CA GLN A 125 -15.75 10.51 -18.17
C GLN A 125 -15.75 12.00 -17.82
N ARG A 126 -14.58 12.59 -17.53
CA ARG A 126 -14.45 14.03 -17.29
C ARG A 126 -14.82 14.85 -18.53
N HIS A 127 -14.31 14.47 -19.70
CA HIS A 127 -14.62 15.16 -20.95
C HIS A 127 -16.14 15.10 -21.26
N LYS A 128 -16.80 13.96 -21.03
CA LYS A 128 -18.27 13.84 -21.19
C LYS A 128 -19.05 14.68 -20.17
N GLN A 129 -18.53 14.89 -18.97
CA GLN A 129 -19.19 15.68 -17.92
C GLN A 129 -19.04 17.19 -18.17
N GLU A 130 -17.86 17.63 -18.59
CA GLU A 130 -17.56 19.02 -18.97
C GLU A 130 -18.38 19.44 -20.19
N GLU A 131 -18.48 18.58 -21.21
CA GLU A 131 -19.30 18.85 -22.40
C GLU A 131 -20.80 18.95 -22.06
N ARG A 132 -21.30 18.13 -21.12
CA ARG A 132 -22.68 18.20 -20.63
C ARG A 132 -22.96 19.46 -19.81
N MET A 133 -21.98 19.93 -19.03
CA MET A 133 -22.08 21.18 -18.27
C MET A 133 -22.09 22.38 -19.21
N ALA A 134 -21.19 22.42 -20.19
CA ALA A 134 -21.11 23.47 -21.20
C ALA A 134 -22.40 23.58 -22.04
N LYS A 135 -23.01 22.45 -22.44
CA LYS A 135 -24.31 22.44 -23.15
C LYS A 135 -25.44 23.03 -22.31
N ARG A 136 -25.51 22.72 -21.00
CA ARG A 136 -26.52 23.26 -20.10
C ARG A 136 -26.36 24.76 -19.83
N GLU A 137 -25.12 25.26 -19.79
CA GLU A 137 -24.87 26.70 -19.66
C GLU A 137 -25.24 27.46 -20.93
N ALA A 138 -24.94 26.90 -22.11
CA ALA A 138 -25.38 27.47 -23.39
C ALA A 138 -26.91 27.48 -23.53
N GLU A 139 -27.60 26.45 -23.06
CA GLU A 139 -29.08 26.40 -23.06
C GLU A 139 -29.71 27.39 -22.06
N LYS A 140 -29.07 27.58 -20.91
CA LYS A 140 -29.51 28.58 -19.91
C LYS A 140 -29.35 30.02 -20.41
N SER A 141 -28.28 30.34 -21.13
CA SER A 141 -28.06 31.68 -21.69
C SER A 141 -29.01 32.02 -22.85
N VAL A 142 -29.49 31.02 -23.59
CA VAL A 142 -30.51 31.21 -24.64
C VAL A 142 -31.92 31.38 -24.06
N SER A 143 -32.24 30.72 -22.93
CA SER A 143 -33.56 30.83 -22.29
C SER A 143 -33.84 32.22 -21.68
N THR A 144 -32.80 32.99 -21.34
CA THR A 144 -32.93 34.31 -20.71
C THR A 144 -33.29 35.43 -21.70
N LEU A 145 -33.18 35.18 -23.02
CA LEU A 145 -33.48 36.15 -24.08
C LEU A 145 -34.92 36.08 -24.62
N ARG A 146 -35.72 35.09 -24.20
CA ARG A 146 -37.07 34.85 -24.77
C ARG A 146 -38.25 35.35 -23.93
N ARG A 147 -38.02 36.10 -22.84
CA ARG A 147 -39.11 36.61 -21.98
C ARG A 147 -39.28 38.13 -22.05
N GLY A 148 -39.54 38.64 -23.26
CA GLY A 148 -40.36 39.84 -23.48
C GLY A 148 -41.68 39.37 -24.10
N SER A 149 -42.87 39.69 -23.59
CA SER A 149 -43.45 41.04 -23.58
C SER A 149 -44.79 41.00 -22.82
N ARG A 150 -45.08 42.01 -21.99
CA ARG A 150 -46.39 42.69 -21.88
C ARG A 150 -46.30 43.86 -20.89
N LEU A 151 -46.87 44.98 -21.30
CA LEU A 151 -46.77 46.33 -20.74
C LEU A 151 -47.48 46.46 -19.38
N SER A 152 -46.83 47.09 -18.39
CA SER A 152 -47.47 47.84 -17.29
C SER A 152 -46.43 48.59 -16.43
N ALA A 153 -46.62 49.92 -16.31
CA ALA A 153 -46.16 50.94 -15.34
C ALA A 153 -44.75 50.83 -14.66
N PRO A 154 -44.04 51.98 -14.45
CA PRO A 154 -42.70 51.97 -13.89
C PRO A 154 -42.76 51.74 -12.36
N VAL A 155 -42.58 50.49 -11.94
CA VAL A 155 -42.20 50.18 -10.56
C VAL A 155 -40.67 50.10 -10.52
N ARG A 156 -40.04 51.02 -9.80
CA ARG A 156 -38.61 50.98 -9.45
C ARG A 156 -38.31 49.61 -8.82
N ARG A 157 -37.67 48.72 -9.57
CA ARG A 157 -37.16 47.44 -9.08
C ARG A 157 -35.65 47.47 -9.14
N THR A 158 -35.05 47.49 -7.96
CA THR A 158 -33.62 47.28 -7.72
C THR A 158 -33.17 45.91 -8.26
N PRO A 159 -31.92 45.78 -8.74
CA PRO A 159 -31.37 44.51 -9.21
C PRO A 159 -31.37 43.45 -8.09
N PRO A 160 -31.42 42.15 -8.44
CA PRO A 160 -31.36 41.08 -7.43
C PRO A 160 -29.98 41.12 -6.77
N ARG A 161 -29.98 41.46 -5.48
CA ARG A 161 -28.81 41.37 -4.60
C ARG A 161 -28.45 39.89 -4.42
N THR A 162 -27.33 39.47 -4.99
CA THR A 162 -26.57 38.33 -4.47
C THR A 162 -25.69 38.84 -3.34
N ASP A 163 -26.30 39.21 -2.23
CA ASP A 163 -25.58 39.59 -1.00
C ASP A 163 -25.63 38.39 -0.04
N GLU A 164 -25.09 37.24 -0.45
CA GLU A 164 -24.57 36.32 0.56
C GLU A 164 -23.14 36.82 0.87
N PRO A 165 -22.87 37.27 2.10
CA PRO A 165 -21.53 37.71 2.47
C PRO A 165 -20.56 36.54 2.25
N CYS A 166 -19.37 36.84 1.72
CA CYS A 166 -18.29 35.86 1.64
C CYS A 166 -18.13 35.20 3.01
N LEU A 167 -18.14 33.87 3.06
CA LEU A 167 -18.10 33.11 4.33
C LEU A 167 -16.91 33.52 5.21
N VAL A 168 -15.80 33.95 4.59
CA VAL A 168 -14.63 34.49 5.28
C VAL A 168 -14.94 35.82 5.96
N ASP A 169 -15.69 36.72 5.31
CA ASP A 169 -16.05 38.02 5.87
C ASP A 169 -17.03 37.89 7.04
N GLN A 170 -17.98 36.96 6.94
CA GLN A 170 -18.91 36.63 8.02
C GLN A 170 -18.17 36.05 9.23
N LEU A 171 -17.24 35.11 8.99
CA LEU A 171 -16.39 34.54 10.05
C LEU A 171 -15.51 35.60 10.72
N MET A 172 -14.88 36.48 9.93
CA MET A 172 -14.06 37.57 10.47
C MET A 172 -14.90 38.59 11.26
N GLN A 173 -16.18 38.76 10.91
CA GLN A 173 -17.11 39.58 11.68
C GLN A 173 -17.47 38.94 13.01
N GLU A 174 -17.75 37.63 13.05
CA GLU A 174 -18.05 36.89 14.28
C GLU A 174 -16.88 36.86 15.27
N ILE A 175 -15.64 36.80 14.77
CA ILE A 175 -14.42 36.91 15.58
C ILE A 175 -14.30 38.33 16.16
N ARG A 176 -14.51 39.37 15.33
CA ARG A 176 -14.45 40.77 15.77
C ARG A 176 -15.56 41.13 16.77
N SER A 177 -16.76 40.57 16.62
CA SER A 177 -17.88 40.79 17.54
C SER A 177 -17.81 39.96 18.81
N GLY A 178 -16.86 39.03 18.93
CA GLY A 178 -16.70 38.17 20.11
C GLY A 178 -17.82 37.12 20.25
N THR A 179 -18.62 36.88 19.21
CA THR A 179 -19.70 35.89 19.18
C THR A 179 -19.22 34.52 18.72
N PHE A 180 -17.97 34.42 18.26
CA PHE A 180 -17.36 33.17 17.83
C PHE A 180 -16.94 32.31 19.03
N ASN A 181 -17.67 31.23 19.28
CA ASN A 181 -17.38 30.30 20.38
C ASN A 181 -16.24 29.35 20.00
N LEU A 182 -15.04 29.62 20.52
CA LEU A 182 -13.96 28.63 20.53
C LEU A 182 -14.37 27.48 21.46
N ARG A 183 -14.58 26.29 20.90
CA ARG A 183 -14.82 25.08 21.70
C ARG A 183 -13.56 24.83 22.55
N ARG A 184 -13.62 25.14 23.84
CA ARG A 184 -12.55 24.80 24.78
C ARG A 184 -12.54 23.27 24.90
N SER A 185 -11.43 22.64 24.56
CA SER A 185 -11.17 21.26 24.96
C SER A 185 -10.80 21.33 26.43
N ASP A 186 -11.74 21.04 27.32
CA ASP A 186 -11.44 20.84 28.73
C ASP A 186 -10.49 19.62 28.83
N GLY A 187 -9.35 19.82 29.47
CA GLY A 187 -8.36 18.80 29.78
C GLY A 187 -8.69 18.06 31.06
#